data_AF-A0A2J2H8I2-F1
#
_entry.id   AF-A0A2J2H8I2-F1
#
_cell.length_a   1.000
_cell.length_b   1.000
_cell.length_c   1.000
_cell.angle_alpha   90.00
_cell.angle_beta   90.00
_cell.angle_gamma   90.00
#
_symmetry.space_group_name_H-M   'P 1'
#
loop_
_entity.id
_entity.type
_entity.pdbx_description
1 polymer ?
#
loop_
_entity_poly.entity_id
_entity_poly.type
_entity_poly.pdbx_seq_one_letter_code
_entity_poly.pdbx_strand_id
1 'polypeptide(L)'
;AVLRALLPPTKSKYYTREVYERLVKLLDKDTKEYTMEDVEAFNEIADLIEKEGVERNDRRLIDYAYKLRLFALVVKVVIVYPKLVKLSESSRVTKELMGQDLLK
;
A
#
# COMPACT_ATOMS: atom_id res chain seq x y z
N ALA A 1 -9.12 10.03 3.73
CA ALA A 1 -8.82 9.97 2.28
C ALA A 1 -10.04 9.45 1.50
N VAL A 2 -10.18 9.79 0.20
CA VAL A 2 -11.34 9.45 -0.66
C VAL A 2 -11.69 7.95 -0.64
N LEU A 3 -10.72 7.05 -0.63
CA LEU A 3 -10.97 5.60 -0.54
C LEU A 3 -11.68 5.17 0.75
N ARG A 4 -11.33 5.79 1.88
CA ARG A 4 -11.95 5.48 3.18
C ARG A 4 -13.45 5.77 3.17
N ALA A 5 -13.88 6.81 2.45
CA ALA A 5 -15.29 7.17 2.30
C ALA A 5 -16.06 6.25 1.35
N LEU A 6 -15.34 5.53 0.47
CA LEU A 6 -15.92 4.62 -0.53
C LEU A 6 -15.91 3.15 -0.08
N LEU A 7 -15.52 2.87 1.16
CA LEU A 7 -15.39 1.50 1.66
C LEU A 7 -16.72 0.74 1.52
N PRO A 8 -16.72 -0.41 0.83
CA PRO A 8 -17.89 -1.24 0.76
C PRO A 8 -18.17 -1.90 2.13
N PRO A 9 -19.43 -2.26 2.43
CA PRO A 9 -19.75 -2.99 3.64
C PRO A 9 -19.07 -4.36 3.65
N THR A 10 -18.67 -4.82 4.83
CA THR A 10 -18.03 -6.14 5.04
C THR A 10 -18.96 -7.27 4.63
N LYS A 11 -18.37 -8.38 4.18
CA LYS A 11 -19.09 -9.55 3.69
C LYS A 11 -18.45 -10.84 4.19
N SER A 12 -18.99 -11.97 3.73
CA SER A 12 -19.02 -13.21 4.52
C SER A 12 -17.85 -14.15 4.30
N LYS A 13 -17.15 -14.13 3.14
CA LYS A 13 -16.21 -15.20 2.81
C LYS A 13 -14.76 -14.75 2.66
N TYR A 14 -14.50 -13.80 1.77
CA TYR A 14 -13.14 -13.30 1.50
C TYR A 14 -12.94 -11.88 2.04
N TYR A 15 -13.94 -11.01 1.89
CA TYR A 15 -13.90 -9.66 2.47
C TYR A 15 -14.52 -9.63 3.87
N THR A 16 -13.86 -10.31 4.80
CA THR A 16 -14.32 -10.45 6.19
C THR A 16 -14.21 -9.14 6.98
N ARG A 17 -14.78 -9.12 8.18
CA ARG A 17 -14.65 -7.98 9.11
C ARG A 17 -13.19 -7.69 9.46
N GLU A 18 -12.39 -8.73 9.64
CA GLU A 18 -10.96 -8.60 9.92
C GLU A 18 -10.21 -7.93 8.75
N VAL A 19 -10.49 -8.36 7.52
CA VAL A 19 -9.88 -7.76 6.31
C VAL A 19 -10.28 -6.29 6.18
N TYR A 20 -11.55 -5.97 6.46
CA TYR A 20 -12.02 -4.58 6.51
C TYR A 20 -11.26 -3.75 7.55
N GLU A 21 -11.11 -4.26 8.78
CA GLU A 21 -10.41 -3.53 9.84
C GLU A 21 -8.92 -3.35 9.55
N ARG A 22 -8.27 -4.35 8.95
CA ARG A 22 -6.90 -4.24 8.43
C ARG A 22 -6.80 -3.13 7.38
N LEU A 23 -7.72 -3.11 6.41
CA LEU A 23 -7.76 -2.07 5.38
C LEU A 23 -7.97 -0.68 5.97
N VAL A 24 -8.88 -0.56 6.94
CA VAL A 24 -9.14 0.69 7.65
C VAL A 24 -7.88 1.22 8.31
N LYS A 25 -7.18 0.39 9.10
CA LYS A 25 -5.95 0.79 9.78
C LYS A 25 -4.88 1.24 8.78
N LEU A 26 -4.78 0.55 7.65
CA LEU A 26 -3.82 0.87 6.59
C LEU A 26 -4.16 2.20 5.89
N LEU A 27 -5.44 2.48 5.67
CA LEU A 27 -5.91 3.75 5.08
C LEU A 27 -5.86 4.94 6.05
N ASP A 28 -5.86 4.68 7.35
CA ASP A 28 -5.79 5.71 8.40
C ASP A 28 -4.32 6.06 8.79
N LYS A 29 -3.33 5.30 8.29
CA LYS A 29 -1.89 5.58 8.45
C LYS A 29 -1.52 6.92 7.80
N ASP A 30 -0.54 7.64 8.38
CA ASP A 30 0.04 8.79 7.69
C ASP A 30 0.66 8.34 6.36
N THR A 31 0.22 8.98 5.28
CA THR A 31 0.73 8.71 3.93
C THR A 31 2.25 8.78 3.84
N LYS A 32 2.90 9.65 4.62
CA LYS A 32 4.36 9.79 4.67
C LYS A 32 5.06 8.61 5.32
N GLU A 33 4.34 7.72 5.97
CA GLU A 33 4.87 6.52 6.62
C GLU A 33 4.65 5.25 5.78
N TYR A 34 4.03 5.35 4.60
CA TYR A 34 3.84 4.18 3.76
C TYR A 34 5.17 3.55 3.34
N THR A 35 5.21 2.23 3.43
CA THR A 35 6.33 1.36 3.06
C THR A 35 5.95 0.46 1.88
N MET A 36 6.89 -0.37 1.42
CA MET A 36 6.62 -1.35 0.36
C MET A 36 5.69 -2.45 0.84
N GLU A 37 5.80 -2.86 2.12
CA GLU A 37 4.94 -3.85 2.75
C GLU A 37 3.47 -3.36 2.81
N ASP A 38 3.25 -2.06 3.03
CA ASP A 38 1.90 -1.50 2.98
C ASP A 38 1.31 -1.58 1.57
N VAL A 39 2.13 -1.39 0.52
CA VAL A 39 1.70 -1.53 -0.88
C VAL A 39 1.30 -2.96 -1.19
N GLU A 40 2.07 -3.94 -0.72
CA GLU A 40 1.75 -5.36 -0.86
C GLU A 40 0.43 -5.69 -0.13
N ALA A 41 0.28 -5.21 1.11
CA ALA A 41 -0.94 -5.38 1.87
C ALA A 41 -2.18 -4.77 1.17
N PHE A 42 -2.06 -3.61 0.52
CA PHE A 42 -3.18 -3.05 -0.27
C PHE A 42 -3.58 -3.97 -1.43
N ASN A 43 -2.62 -4.57 -2.13
CA ASN A 43 -2.90 -5.46 -3.25
C ASN A 43 -3.52 -6.78 -2.77
N GLU A 44 -3.00 -7.39 -1.71
CA GLU A 44 -3.58 -8.59 -1.10
C GLU A 44 -5.04 -8.38 -0.67
N ILE A 45 -5.33 -7.24 -0.04
CA ILE A 45 -6.69 -6.89 0.35
C ILE A 45 -7.57 -6.65 -0.88
N ALA A 46 -7.05 -6.02 -1.94
CA ALA A 46 -7.79 -5.85 -3.18
C ALA A 46 -8.17 -7.19 -3.82
N ASP A 47 -7.26 -8.18 -3.80
CA ASP A 47 -7.52 -9.53 -4.30
C ASP A 47 -8.66 -10.20 -3.53
N LEU A 48 -8.68 -10.08 -2.20
CA LEU A 48 -9.76 -10.60 -1.35
C LEU A 48 -11.11 -9.93 -1.66
N ILE A 49 -11.12 -8.62 -1.86
CA ILE A 49 -12.32 -7.86 -2.21
C ILE A 49 -12.85 -8.25 -3.60
N GLU A 50 -11.96 -8.37 -4.59
CA GLU A 50 -12.35 -8.79 -5.94
C GLU A 50 -12.91 -10.21 -5.93
N LYS A 51 -12.26 -11.13 -5.21
CA LYS A 51 -12.73 -12.52 -5.09
C LYS A 51 -14.14 -12.62 -4.49
N GLU A 52 -14.43 -11.84 -3.44
CA GLU A 52 -15.79 -11.72 -2.88
C GLU A 52 -16.76 -11.13 -3.92
N GLY A 53 -16.32 -10.09 -4.65
CA GLY A 53 -17.11 -9.44 -5.70
C GLY A 53 -17.48 -10.39 -6.83
N VAL A 54 -16.53 -11.20 -7.30
CA VAL A 54 -16.74 -12.19 -8.37
C VAL A 54 -17.68 -13.30 -7.92
N GLU A 55 -17.46 -13.89 -6.74
CA GLU A 55 -18.32 -14.98 -6.22
C GLU A 55 -19.79 -14.53 -6.07
N ARG A 56 -20.01 -13.24 -5.84
CA ARG A 56 -21.34 -12.67 -5.58
C ARG A 56 -21.92 -11.88 -6.74
N ASN A 57 -21.19 -11.76 -7.84
CA ASN A 57 -21.52 -10.86 -8.94
C ASN A 57 -21.80 -9.41 -8.45
N ASP A 58 -21.07 -8.94 -7.43
CA ASP A 58 -21.20 -7.58 -6.89
C ASP A 58 -20.13 -6.67 -7.51
N ARG A 59 -20.53 -5.97 -8.58
CA ARG A 59 -19.66 -5.03 -9.30
C ARG A 59 -19.07 -3.93 -8.42
N ARG A 60 -19.73 -3.55 -7.32
CA ARG A 60 -19.21 -2.47 -6.45
C ARG A 60 -17.97 -2.92 -5.70
N LEU A 61 -17.89 -4.19 -5.29
CA LEU A 61 -16.69 -4.76 -4.67
C LEU A 61 -15.55 -4.82 -5.68
N ILE A 62 -15.83 -5.32 -6.88
CA ILE A 62 -14.86 -5.41 -7.99
C ILE A 62 -14.31 -4.01 -8.32
N ASP A 63 -15.20 -3.03 -8.49
CA ASP A 63 -14.83 -1.64 -8.77
C ASP A 63 -14.02 -1.01 -7.64
N TYR A 64 -14.26 -1.40 -6.39
CA TYR A 64 -13.48 -0.91 -5.26
C TYR A 64 -12.08 -1.56 -5.23
N ALA A 65 -11.96 -2.85 -5.55
CA ALA A 65 -10.68 -3.53 -5.66
C ALA A 65 -9.77 -2.85 -6.70
N TYR A 66 -10.29 -2.50 -7.87
CA TYR A 66 -9.50 -1.75 -8.87
C TYR A 66 -9.06 -0.37 -8.39
N LYS A 67 -9.94 0.37 -7.70
CA LYS A 67 -9.56 1.66 -7.09
C LYS A 67 -8.46 1.48 -6.05
N LEU A 68 -8.51 0.41 -5.25
CA LEU A 68 -7.51 0.12 -4.24
C LEU A 68 -6.15 -0.21 -4.87
N ARG A 69 -6.11 -1.00 -5.95
CA ARG A 69 -4.87 -1.28 -6.70
C ARG A 69 -4.27 -0.03 -7.34
N LEU A 70 -5.10 0.83 -7.91
CA LEU A 70 -4.64 2.11 -8.44
C LEU A 70 -4.01 2.97 -7.34
N PHE A 71 -4.63 3.02 -6.16
CA PHE A 71 -4.04 3.72 -5.02
C PHE A 71 -2.73 3.10 -4.56
N ALA A 72 -2.64 1.77 -4.47
CA ALA A 72 -1.40 1.08 -4.13
C ALA A 72 -0.25 1.44 -5.11
N LEU A 73 -0.55 1.52 -6.41
CA LEU A 73 0.41 1.96 -7.42
C LEU A 73 0.85 3.42 -7.20
N VAL A 74 -0.08 4.32 -6.92
CA VAL A 74 0.23 5.73 -6.63
C VAL A 74 1.11 5.84 -5.38
N VAL A 75 0.77 5.13 -4.30
CA VAL A 75 1.59 5.08 -3.07
C VAL A 75 3.00 4.56 -3.39
N LYS A 76 3.11 3.47 -4.14
CA LYS A 76 4.40 2.89 -4.54
C LYS A 76 5.29 3.91 -5.26
N VAL A 77 4.74 4.58 -6.28
CA VAL A 77 5.50 5.46 -7.17
C VAL A 77 5.77 6.83 -6.56
N VAL A 78 4.77 7.44 -5.90
CA VAL A 78 4.85 8.83 -5.43
C VAL A 78 5.45 8.92 -4.03
N ILE A 79 5.31 7.87 -3.22
CA ILE A 79 5.70 7.91 -1.80
C ILE A 79 6.86 6.97 -1.52
N VAL A 80 6.74 5.69 -1.87
CA VAL A 80 7.71 4.66 -1.44
C VAL A 80 9.01 4.79 -2.23
N TYR A 81 8.96 4.78 -3.57
CA TYR A 81 10.15 4.85 -4.40
C TYR A 81 11.03 6.08 -4.15
N PRO A 82 10.49 7.30 -4.03
CA PRO A 82 11.31 8.48 -3.71
C PRO A 82 12.05 8.36 -2.37
N LYS A 83 11.46 7.71 -1.36
CA LYS A 83 12.17 7.45 -0.09
C LYS A 83 13.32 6.47 -0.27
N LEU A 84 13.09 5.38 -1.02
CA LEU A 84 14.12 4.38 -1.27
C LEU A 84 15.30 4.97 -2.06
N VAL A 85 15.03 5.81 -3.06
CA VAL A 85 16.07 6.52 -3.82
C VAL A 85 16.89 7.42 -2.89
N LYS A 86 16.24 8.29 -2.10
CA LYS A 86 16.93 9.16 -1.14
C LYS A 86 17.78 8.38 -0.13
N LEU A 87 17.26 7.26 0.39
CA LEU A 87 18.01 6.39 1.30
C LEU A 87 19.25 5.78 0.61
N SER A 88 19.12 5.39 -0.66
CA SER A 88 20.23 4.85 -1.43
C SER A 88 21.31 5.90 -1.73
N GLU A 89 20.93 7.14 -2.01
CA GLU A 89 21.84 8.27 -2.21
C GLU A 89 22.61 8.61 -0.93
N SER A 90 21.90 8.78 0.19
CA SER A 90 22.52 9.02 1.50
C SER A 90 23.50 7.91 1.88
N SER A 91 23.14 6.65 1.63
CA SER A 91 24.01 5.50 1.92
C SER A 91 25.28 5.49 1.07
N ARG A 92 25.23 5.98 -0.18
CA ARG A 92 26.40 6.10 -1.05
C ARG A 92 27.34 7.20 -0.56
N VAL A 93 26.80 8.38 -0.23
CA VAL A 93 27.59 9.52 0.30
C VAL A 93 28.32 9.13 1.58
N THR A 94 27.66 8.45 2.52
CA THR A 94 28.31 8.01 3.76
C THR A 94 29.46 7.05 3.50
N LYS A 95 29.31 6.11 2.55
CA LYS A 95 30.38 5.17 2.19
C LYS A 95 31.58 5.87 1.54
N GLU A 96 31.34 6.86 0.70
CA GLU A 96 32.41 7.66 0.07
C GLU A 96 33.19 8.46 1.11
N LEU A 97 32.50 9.10 2.07
CA LEU A 97 33.14 9.85 3.16
C LEU A 97 33.99 8.92 4.05
N MET A 98 33.45 7.78 4.49
CA MET A 98 34.20 6.82 5.31
C MET A 98 35.38 6.18 4.57
N GLY A 99 35.28 6.00 3.25
CA GLY A 99 36.40 5.51 2.42
C GLY A 99 37.52 6.54 2.27
N GLN A 100 37.20 7.83 2.26
CA GLN A 100 38.20 8.90 2.23
C GLN A 100 38.93 9.07 3.57
N ASP A 101 38.25 8.85 4.70
CA ASP A 101 38.86 8.91 6.03
C ASP A 101 39.80 7.73 6.32
N LEU A 102 39.63 6.59 5.64
CA LEU A 102 40.53 5.43 5.75
C LEU A 102 41.81 5.53 4.88
N LEU A 103 41.90 6.55 4.02
CA LEU A 103 43.03 6.79 3.12
C LEU A 103 43.94 7.94 3.57
N LYS A 104 43.71 8.51 4.75
CA LYS A 104 44.55 9.53 5.41
C LYS A 104 45.19 8.95 6.67
#